data_AF-A0A524LER1-F1
#
_entry.id   AF-A0A524LER1-F1
#
_cell.length_a   1.000
_cell.length_b   1.000
_cell.length_c   1.000
_cell.angle_alpha   90.00
_cell.angle_beta   90.00
_cell.angle_gamma   90.00
#
_symmetry.space_group_name_H-M   'P 1'
#
loop_
_entity.id
_entity.type
_entity.pdbx_description
1 polymer ?
#
loop_
_entity_poly.entity_id
_entity_poly.type
_entity_poly.pdbx_seq_one_letter_code
_entity_poly.pdbx_strand_id
1 'polypeptide(L)'
;MSDKEWRFLDKWAELIMVLATIVPPFMTIVFMVDGGVVSIAILALFWAIFPPAAPVSGFQMLNINYFQGTLIFGFFNIVFAFQVIRFIRGKSGKIKTLAAGAMTIVVPLIAFIFAMRYMIMFQYFTYVGPIPIQFVIGLLLMHFVPPEEPTTPW
;
A
#
# COMPACT_ATOMS: atom_id res chain seq x y z
N MET A 1 -21.29 17.21 5.12
CA MET A 1 -21.71 16.21 4.14
C MET A 1 -23.20 15.97 4.30
N SER A 2 -23.93 15.85 3.19
CA SER A 2 -25.35 15.49 3.19
C SER A 2 -25.54 13.99 3.46
N ASP A 3 -26.69 13.58 3.98
CA ASP A 3 -27.03 12.17 4.25
C ASP A 3 -26.88 11.24 3.03
N LYS A 4 -26.96 11.80 1.81
CA LYS A 4 -26.75 11.05 0.56
C LYS A 4 -25.29 10.66 0.35
N GLU A 5 -24.34 11.50 0.78
CA GLU A 5 -22.90 11.27 0.62
C GLU A 5 -22.42 10.15 1.55
N TRP A 6 -22.95 10.08 2.77
CA TRP A 6 -22.65 8.99 3.71
C TRP A 6 -23.13 7.64 3.21
N ARG A 7 -24.38 7.56 2.73
CA ARG A 7 -24.93 6.33 2.14
C ARG A 7 -24.20 5.86 0.89
N PHE A 8 -23.57 6.77 0.16
CA PHE A 8 -22.70 6.41 -0.95
C PHE A 8 -21.42 5.76 -0.44
N LEU A 9 -20.73 6.39 0.52
CA LEU A 9 -19.49 5.86 1.08
C LEU A 9 -19.68 4.47 1.68
N ASP A 10 -20.73 4.24 2.47
CA ASP A 10 -21.00 2.92 3.08
C ASP A 10 -21.13 1.81 2.03
N LYS A 11 -21.82 2.09 0.91
CA LYS A 11 -22.02 1.12 -0.18
C LYS A 11 -20.75 0.78 -0.94
N TRP A 12 -19.83 1.74 -1.04
CA TRP A 12 -18.64 1.61 -1.89
C TRP A 12 -17.34 1.44 -1.11
N ALA A 13 -17.37 1.51 0.22
CA ALA A 13 -16.17 1.49 1.07
C ALA A 13 -15.28 0.26 0.80
N GLU A 14 -15.90 -0.91 0.63
CA GLU A 14 -15.17 -2.14 0.30
C GLU A 14 -14.49 -2.06 -1.06
N LEU A 15 -15.20 -1.58 -2.08
CA LEU A 15 -14.65 -1.40 -3.42
C LEU A 15 -13.53 -0.35 -3.41
N ILE A 16 -13.72 0.77 -2.72
CA ILE A 16 -12.70 1.82 -2.54
C ILE A 16 -11.45 1.20 -1.91
N MET A 17 -11.61 0.37 -0.88
CA MET A 17 -10.47 -0.28 -0.24
C MET A 17 -9.76 -1.27 -1.17
N VAL A 18 -10.50 -2.06 -1.93
CA VAL A 18 -9.93 -2.98 -2.94
C VAL A 18 -9.14 -2.20 -4.00
N LEU A 19 -9.73 -1.15 -4.56
CA LEU A 19 -9.07 -0.30 -5.54
C LEU A 19 -7.84 0.40 -4.94
N ALA A 20 -7.94 0.90 -3.71
CA ALA A 20 -6.83 1.54 -2.98
C ALA A 20 -5.67 0.58 -2.67
N THR A 21 -5.90 -0.73 -2.74
CA THR A 21 -4.87 -1.76 -2.57
C THR A 21 -4.18 -2.10 -3.87
N ILE A 22 -4.92 -2.07 -4.98
CA ILE A 22 -4.45 -2.56 -6.29
C ILE A 22 -3.82 -1.45 -7.13
N VAL A 23 -4.46 -0.27 -7.13
CA VAL A 23 -4.17 0.80 -8.09
C VAL A 23 -3.11 1.77 -7.58
N PRO A 24 -3.20 2.33 -6.36
CA PRO A 24 -2.19 3.26 -5.88
C PRO A 24 -0.82 2.61 -5.72
N PRO A 25 0.24 3.38 -5.92
CA PRO A 25 1.57 2.94 -5.54
C PRO A 25 1.69 2.85 -4.03
N PHE A 26 2.45 1.85 -3.57
CA PHE A 26 2.71 1.63 -2.14
C PHE A 26 4.20 1.79 -1.79
N MET A 27 5.09 1.84 -2.79
CA MET A 27 6.52 1.96 -2.55
C MET A 27 7.22 2.75 -3.65
N THR A 28 8.22 3.52 -3.26
CA THR A 28 9.20 4.12 -4.17
C THR A 28 10.58 3.54 -3.93
N ILE A 29 11.36 3.42 -5.00
CA ILE A 29 12.78 3.05 -4.96
C ILE A 29 13.54 4.05 -5.83
N VAL A 30 14.32 4.95 -5.24
CA VAL A 30 15.34 5.70 -5.99
C VAL A 30 16.48 4.73 -6.26
N PHE A 31 17.00 4.58 -7.48
CA PHE A 31 18.05 3.56 -7.73
C PHE A 31 19.19 4.02 -8.62
N MET A 32 19.15 5.24 -9.14
CA MET A 32 20.25 5.84 -9.90
C MET A 32 20.30 7.34 -9.62
N VAL A 33 21.51 7.83 -9.37
CA VAL A 33 21.85 9.26 -9.30
C VAL A 33 23.06 9.46 -10.21
N ASP A 34 22.84 10.01 -11.40
CA ASP A 34 23.89 10.21 -12.41
C ASP A 34 23.79 11.60 -13.03
N GLY A 35 24.87 12.37 -13.01
CA GLY A 35 24.92 13.69 -13.64
C GLY A 35 23.83 14.70 -13.21
N GLY A 36 23.22 14.52 -12.03
CA GLY A 36 22.08 15.32 -11.54
C GLY A 36 20.70 14.75 -11.88
N VAL A 37 20.62 13.61 -12.56
CA VAL A 37 19.38 12.87 -12.82
C VAL A 37 19.14 11.86 -11.71
N VAL A 38 17.95 11.92 -11.09
CA VAL A 38 17.51 10.97 -10.07
C VAL A 38 16.42 10.07 -10.66
N SER A 39 16.71 8.78 -10.77
CA SER A 39 15.73 7.78 -11.25
C SER A 39 14.97 7.18 -10.08
N ILE A 40 13.65 7.36 -10.10
CA ILE A 40 12.73 6.87 -9.07
C ILE A 40 11.80 5.83 -9.66
N ALA A 41 11.93 4.59 -9.23
CA ALA A 41 10.94 3.56 -9.48
C ALA A 41 9.74 3.72 -8.54
N ILE A 42 8.56 3.49 -9.08
CA ILE A 42 7.29 3.52 -8.36
C ILE A 42 6.66 2.14 -8.50
N LEU A 43 6.28 1.53 -7.38
CA LEU A 43 5.69 0.20 -7.34
C LEU A 43 4.27 0.27 -6.77
N ALA A 44 3.35 -0.35 -7.50
CA ALA A 44 2.01 -0.72 -7.07
C ALA A 44 1.87 -2.25 -7.11
N LEU A 45 0.72 -2.78 -6.69
CA LEU A 45 0.54 -4.24 -6.60
C LEU A 45 0.64 -4.91 -7.98
N PHE A 46 -0.02 -4.33 -8.99
CA PHE A 46 -0.11 -4.89 -10.34
C PHE A 46 0.69 -4.15 -11.41
N TRP A 47 1.24 -2.99 -11.08
CA TRP A 47 2.02 -2.20 -12.02
C TRP A 47 3.21 -1.52 -11.34
N ALA A 48 4.21 -1.17 -12.13
CA ALA A 48 5.32 -0.36 -11.67
C ALA A 48 5.87 0.50 -12.80
N ILE A 49 6.60 1.54 -12.44
CA ILE A 49 7.30 2.41 -13.38
C ILE A 49 8.77 2.42 -12.96
N PHE A 50 9.67 2.13 -13.91
CA PHE A 50 11.13 2.14 -13.71
C PHE A 50 11.77 3.04 -14.77
N PRO A 51 12.24 4.25 -14.40
CA PRO A 51 12.93 5.16 -15.32
C PRO A 51 14.45 4.92 -15.40
N PRO A 52 15.11 5.12 -16.56
CA PRO A 52 14.50 5.31 -17.87
C PRO A 52 13.75 4.02 -18.28
N ALA A 53 12.68 4.17 -19.06
CA ALA A 53 11.68 3.13 -19.36
C ALA A 53 12.26 1.72 -19.49
N ALA A 54 12.33 1.00 -18.37
CA ALA A 54 12.88 -0.34 -18.34
C ALA A 54 11.81 -1.34 -18.82
N PRO A 55 12.20 -2.49 -19.40
CA PRO A 55 11.26 -3.55 -19.82
C PRO A 55 10.32 -4.07 -18.73
N VAL A 56 10.59 -3.70 -17.48
CA VAL A 56 9.89 -4.11 -16.26
C VAL A 56 8.85 -3.07 -15.81
N SER A 57 8.72 -1.96 -16.55
CA SER A 57 7.67 -0.96 -16.39
C SER A 57 6.36 -1.43 -17.03
N GLY A 58 5.23 -1.02 -16.46
CA GLY A 58 3.89 -1.42 -16.89
C GLY A 58 3.27 -2.47 -15.97
N PHE A 59 2.43 -3.34 -16.53
CA PHE A 59 1.71 -4.37 -15.77
C PHE A 59 2.62 -5.53 -15.35
N GLN A 60 3.08 -5.48 -14.11
CA GLN A 60 4.00 -6.48 -13.56
C GLN A 60 3.36 -7.86 -13.35
N MET A 61 2.03 -7.94 -13.30
CA MET A 61 1.32 -9.22 -13.26
C MET A 61 1.66 -10.16 -14.44
N LEU A 62 2.15 -9.61 -15.55
CA LEU A 62 2.59 -10.39 -16.72
C LEU A 62 4.03 -10.92 -16.57
N ASN A 63 4.77 -10.49 -15.56
CA ASN A 63 6.14 -10.90 -15.29
C ASN A 63 6.26 -11.53 -13.90
N ILE A 64 6.28 -12.87 -13.86
CA ILE A 64 6.20 -13.65 -12.62
C ILE A 64 7.27 -13.28 -11.58
N ASN A 65 8.49 -12.96 -12.02
CA ASN A 65 9.59 -12.61 -11.11
C ASN A 65 9.32 -11.30 -10.38
N TYR A 66 8.79 -10.29 -11.09
CA TYR A 66 8.47 -9.00 -10.49
C TYR A 66 7.17 -9.07 -9.70
N PHE A 67 6.18 -9.82 -10.18
CA PHE A 67 4.91 -10.01 -9.47
C PHE A 67 5.10 -10.70 -8.11
N GLN A 68 5.98 -11.71 -8.02
CA GLN A 68 6.32 -12.32 -6.73
C GLN A 68 6.92 -11.29 -5.77
N GLY A 69 7.84 -10.44 -6.26
CA GLY A 69 8.40 -9.35 -5.48
C GLY A 69 7.33 -8.37 -4.98
N THR A 70 6.45 -7.87 -5.86
CA THR A 70 5.40 -6.93 -5.45
C THR A 70 4.38 -7.54 -4.51
N LEU A 71 4.06 -8.83 -4.64
CA LEU A 71 3.20 -9.53 -3.68
C LEU A 71 3.85 -9.65 -2.30
N ILE A 72 5.15 -9.94 -2.23
CA ILE A 72 5.86 -10.02 -0.95
C ILE A 72 5.87 -8.65 -0.26
N PHE A 73 6.24 -7.59 -0.99
CA PHE A 73 6.28 -6.24 -0.42
C PHE A 73 4.87 -5.66 -0.16
N GLY A 74 3.89 -6.02 -0.99
CA GLY A 74 2.49 -5.60 -0.86
C GLY A 74 1.64 -6.53 0.03
N PHE A 75 2.21 -7.55 0.66
CA PHE A 75 1.45 -8.49 1.49
C PHE A 75 0.69 -7.78 2.62
N PHE A 76 1.36 -6.88 3.34
CA PHE A 76 0.73 -6.15 4.43
C PHE A 76 -0.33 -5.15 3.95
N ASN A 77 -0.20 -4.64 2.72
CA ASN A 77 -1.23 -3.83 2.07
C ASN A 77 -2.51 -4.66 1.87
N ILE A 78 -2.39 -5.90 1.40
CA ILE A 78 -3.53 -6.82 1.28
C ILE A 78 -4.14 -7.09 2.66
N VAL A 79 -3.31 -7.43 3.66
CA VAL A 79 -3.78 -7.70 5.04
C VAL A 79 -4.52 -6.49 5.63
N PHE A 80 -3.97 -5.28 5.44
CA PHE A 80 -4.61 -4.06 5.92
C PHE A 80 -5.97 -3.82 5.25
N ALA A 81 -6.08 -4.02 3.94
CA ALA A 81 -7.35 -3.94 3.21
C ALA A 81 -8.40 -4.90 3.79
N PHE A 82 -8.02 -6.15 4.03
CA PHE A 82 -8.90 -7.12 4.68
C PHE A 82 -9.32 -6.66 6.08
N GLN A 83 -8.43 -6.06 6.87
CA GLN A 83 -8.76 -5.56 8.20
C GLN A 83 -9.67 -4.33 8.19
N VAL A 84 -9.52 -3.44 7.20
CA VAL A 84 -10.44 -2.29 7.03
C VAL A 84 -11.83 -2.79 6.64
N ILE A 85 -11.93 -3.71 5.67
CA ILE A 85 -13.21 -4.32 5.28
C ILE A 85 -13.86 -5.04 6.47
N ARG A 86 -13.09 -5.80 7.24
CA ARG A 86 -13.59 -6.45 8.46
C ARG A 86 -14.02 -5.44 9.52
N PHE A 87 -13.32 -4.33 9.67
CA PHE A 87 -13.69 -3.26 10.60
C PHE A 87 -15.03 -2.65 10.21
N ILE A 88 -15.21 -2.29 8.94
CA ILE A 88 -16.49 -1.76 8.40
C ILE A 88 -17.64 -2.73 8.67
N ARG A 89 -17.42 -4.04 8.51
CA ARG A 89 -18.41 -5.09 8.80
C ARG A 89 -18.57 -5.43 10.30
N GLY A 90 -17.95 -4.67 11.21
CA GLY A 90 -17.99 -4.96 12.65
C GLY A 90 -17.23 -6.23 13.11
N LYS A 91 -16.44 -6.87 12.22
CA LYS A 91 -15.71 -8.13 12.46
C LYS A 91 -14.25 -7.95 12.90
N SER A 92 -13.79 -6.70 13.08
CA SER A 92 -12.45 -6.39 13.60
C SER A 92 -12.48 -5.13 14.44
N GLY A 93 -11.61 -5.06 15.44
CA GLY A 93 -11.47 -3.89 16.31
C GLY A 93 -10.50 -2.86 15.73
N LYS A 94 -10.74 -1.58 16.03
CA LYS A 94 -9.92 -0.44 15.55
C LYS A 94 -8.41 -0.65 15.74
N ILE A 95 -7.99 -1.13 16.91
CA ILE A 95 -6.57 -1.32 17.25
C ILE A 95 -5.91 -2.37 16.33
N LYS A 96 -6.59 -3.48 16.06
CA LYS A 96 -6.06 -4.55 15.19
C LYS A 96 -5.91 -4.06 13.75
N THR A 97 -6.88 -3.29 13.26
CA THR A 97 -6.83 -2.69 11.92
C THR A 97 -5.73 -1.64 11.81
N LEU A 98 -5.55 -0.78 12.82
CA LEU A 98 -4.46 0.19 12.87
C LEU A 98 -3.08 -0.48 12.92
N ALA A 99 -2.94 -1.57 13.68
CA ALA A 99 -1.69 -2.33 13.73
C ALA A 99 -1.35 -2.92 12.35
N ALA A 100 -2.31 -3.50 11.64
CA ALA A 100 -2.11 -3.95 10.26
C ALA A 100 -1.73 -2.80 9.32
N GLY A 101 -2.34 -1.64 9.49
CA GLY A 101 -2.01 -0.43 8.72
C GLY A 101 -0.58 0.05 8.97
N ALA A 102 -0.14 0.07 10.24
CA ALA A 102 1.23 0.43 10.59
C ALA A 102 2.26 -0.49 9.91
N MET A 103 1.96 -1.78 9.75
CA MET A 103 2.86 -2.71 9.07
C MET A 103 3.09 -2.38 7.59
N THR A 104 2.14 -1.70 6.92
CA THR A 104 2.33 -1.21 5.54
C THR A 104 3.41 -0.14 5.42
N ILE A 105 3.79 0.50 6.53
CA ILE A 105 4.85 1.52 6.61
C ILE A 105 6.12 0.90 7.19
N VAL A 106 6.00 0.14 8.28
CA VAL A 106 7.13 -0.44 9.00
C VAL A 106 7.93 -1.40 8.11
N VAL A 107 7.26 -2.24 7.31
CA VAL A 107 7.95 -3.25 6.50
C VAL A 107 8.82 -2.63 5.40
N PRO A 108 8.33 -1.67 4.58
CA PRO A 108 9.19 -0.93 3.66
C PRO A 108 10.36 -0.21 4.34
N LEU A 109 10.15 0.35 5.54
CA LEU A 109 11.24 0.99 6.30
C LEU A 109 12.29 -0.01 6.78
N ILE A 110 11.88 -1.19 7.24
CA ILE A 110 12.80 -2.27 7.58
C ILE A 110 13.59 -2.71 6.35
N ALA A 111 12.91 -2.90 5.20
CA ALA A 111 13.55 -3.25 3.94
C ALA A 111 14.59 -2.20 3.51
N PHE A 112 14.27 -0.91 3.69
CA PHE A 112 15.21 0.19 3.48
C PHE A 112 16.46 0.09 4.36
N ILE A 113 16.28 -0.15 5.66
CA ILE A 113 17.41 -0.29 6.61
C ILE A 113 18.33 -1.45 6.21
N PHE A 114 17.78 -2.59 5.81
CA PHE A 114 18.59 -3.73 5.34
C PHE A 114 19.28 -3.44 4.00
N ALA A 115 18.59 -2.76 3.09
CA ALA A 115 19.15 -2.40 1.80
C ALA A 115 20.26 -1.33 1.90
N MET A 116 20.25 -0.49 2.93
CA MET A 116 21.24 0.57 3.18
C MET A 116 22.68 0.03 3.23
N ARG A 117 22.91 -1.17 3.77
CA ARG A 117 24.24 -1.80 3.77
C ARG A 117 24.76 -2.05 2.35
N TYR A 118 23.89 -2.55 1.47
CA TYR A 118 24.24 -2.81 0.07
C TYR A 118 24.45 -1.50 -0.69
N MET A 119 23.62 -0.49 -0.42
CA MET A 119 23.76 0.85 -1.01
C MET A 119 25.12 1.48 -0.70
N ILE A 120 25.55 1.42 0.56
CA ILE A 120 26.86 1.93 0.99
C ILE A 120 27.99 1.16 0.28
N MET A 121 27.88 -0.17 0.20
CA MET A 121 28.88 -1.02 -0.44
C MET A 121 29.06 -0.71 -1.94
N PHE A 122 27.97 -0.44 -2.65
CA PHE A 122 27.99 -0.19 -4.09
C PHE A 122 28.02 1.31 -4.45
N GLN A 123 28.10 2.21 -3.47
CA GLN A 123 28.06 3.67 -3.65
C GLN A 123 26.83 4.19 -4.42
N TYR A 124 25.72 3.44 -4.42
CA TYR A 124 24.45 3.88 -4.99
C TYR A 124 23.54 4.37 -3.87
N PHE A 125 23.17 5.65 -3.90
CA PHE A 125 22.14 6.15 -2.98
C PHE A 125 20.76 5.72 -3.49
N THR A 126 20.12 4.82 -2.74
CA THR A 126 18.80 4.29 -3.08
C THR A 126 17.84 4.59 -1.93
N TYR A 127 16.93 5.54 -2.08
CA TYR A 127 15.83 5.71 -1.13
C TYR A 127 14.77 4.64 -1.40
N VAL A 128 14.46 3.82 -0.39
CA VAL A 128 13.30 2.91 -0.42
C VAL A 128 12.31 3.41 0.61
N GLY A 129 11.10 3.75 0.19
CA GLY A 129 10.13 4.40 1.06
C GLY A 129 8.70 3.93 0.80
N PRO A 130 7.86 3.84 1.85
CA PRO A 130 6.45 3.58 1.68
C PRO A 130 5.75 4.81 1.09
N ILE A 131 4.75 4.57 0.24
CA ILE A 131 3.75 5.57 -0.15
C ILE A 131 2.46 5.25 0.62
N PRO A 132 2.12 5.99 1.69
CA PRO A 132 1.04 5.61 2.61
C PRO A 132 -0.36 5.95 2.08
N ILE A 133 -0.59 5.99 0.77
CA ILE A 133 -1.90 6.35 0.17
C ILE A 133 -2.98 5.40 0.66
N GLN A 134 -2.73 4.09 0.59
CA GLN A 134 -3.69 3.09 1.06
C GLN A 134 -3.95 3.22 2.56
N PHE A 135 -2.91 3.49 3.36
CA PHE A 135 -3.05 3.70 4.80
C PHE A 135 -3.95 4.90 5.11
N VAL A 136 -3.73 6.03 4.44
CA VAL A 136 -4.56 7.24 4.57
C VAL A 136 -6.00 6.95 4.16
N ILE A 137 -6.23 6.29 3.02
CA ILE A 137 -7.59 5.92 2.57
C ILE A 137 -8.27 5.02 3.61
N GLY A 138 -7.57 4.00 4.12
CA GLY A 138 -8.09 3.12 5.15
C GLY A 138 -8.47 3.87 6.43
N LEU A 139 -7.65 4.83 6.89
CA LEU A 139 -7.97 5.68 8.03
C LEU A 139 -9.20 6.54 7.79
N LEU A 140 -9.33 7.14 6.60
CA LEU A 140 -10.50 7.94 6.23
C LEU A 140 -11.76 7.07 6.21
N LEU A 141 -11.70 5.88 5.61
CA LEU A 141 -12.83 4.94 5.62
C LEU A 141 -13.20 4.52 7.03
N MET A 142 -12.24 4.19 7.90
CA MET A 142 -12.52 3.85 9.30
C MET A 142 -13.09 5.01 10.12
N HIS A 143 -12.82 6.26 9.73
CA HIS A 143 -13.35 7.45 10.39
C HIS A 143 -14.78 7.76 9.93
N PHE A 144 -15.05 7.58 8.63
CA PHE A 144 -16.29 8.00 7.99
C PHE A 144 -17.34 6.89 7.88
N VAL A 145 -16.91 5.64 7.81
CA VAL A 145 -17.79 4.47 7.76
C VAL A 145 -17.67 3.77 9.11
N PRO A 146 -18.56 4.07 10.07
CA PRO A 146 -18.55 3.39 11.36
C PRO A 146 -18.77 1.88 11.15
N PRO A 147 -18.26 1.03 12.06
CA PRO A 147 -18.57 -0.38 12.01
C PRO A 147 -20.08 -0.56 12.07
N GLU A 148 -20.61 -1.46 11.23
CA GLU A 148 -21.98 -1.95 11.43
C GLU A 148 -22.12 -2.41 12.89
N GLU A 149 -23.18 -1.93 13.57
CA GLU A 149 -23.48 -2.38 14.93
C GLU A 149 -23.52 -3.91 14.92
N PRO A 150 -22.83 -4.60 15.85
CA PRO A 150 -22.88 -6.05 15.90
C PRO A 150 -24.33 -6.48 16.15
N THR A 151 -24.99 -6.97 15.09
CA THR A 151 -26.39 -7.43 15.15
C THR A 151 -26.54 -8.78 15.85
N THR A 152 -25.44 -9.45 16.20
CA THR A 152 -25.45 -10.70 16.98
C THR A 152 -24.56 -10.60 18.21
N PRO A 153 -25.05 -11.00 19.42
CA PRO A 153 -24.25 -10.97 20.65
C PRO A 153 -23.21 -12.11 20.76
N TRP A 154 -23.12 -12.98 19.75
CA TRP A 154 -22.22 -14.12 19.67
C TRP A 154 -21.81 -14.38 18.22
#